data_AF-A0A977KCS6-F1
#
_entry.id   AF-A0A977KCS6-F1
#
_cell.length_a   1.000
_cell.length_b   1.000
_cell.length_c   1.000
_cell.angle_alpha   90.00
_cell.angle_beta   90.00
_cell.angle_gamma   90.00
#
_symmetry.space_group_name_H-M   'P 1'
#
loop_
_entity.id
_entity.type
_entity.pdbx_description
1 polymer ?
#
loop_
_entity_poly.entity_id
_entity_poly.type
_entity_poly.pdbx_seq_one_letter_code
_entity_poly.pdbx_strand_id
1 'polypeptide(L)'
;MSSLLEYYSLQRKLQQIELSLAEVEREIAELKEALKWTKELHPKALYKVFGKRVVIEVDVASAEELIQKEIEKLEKVRDVLERERRELLEKLKLGSPQ
;
A
#
# COMPACT_ATOMS: atom_id res chain seq x y z
N MET A 1 34.94 -4.66 11.61
CA MET A 1 34.16 -3.81 10.69
C MET A 1 32.95 -4.62 10.25
N SER A 2 31.70 -4.31 10.61
CA SER A 2 31.16 -3.17 11.36
C SER A 2 29.68 -3.45 11.70
N SER A 3 29.41 -3.96 12.91
CA SER A 3 28.02 -4.11 13.41
C SER A 3 27.23 -2.80 13.33
N LEU A 4 27.93 -1.66 13.44
CA LEU A 4 27.37 -0.32 13.26
C LEU A 4 26.85 -0.04 11.84
N LEU A 5 27.59 -0.40 10.77
CA LEU A 5 27.12 -0.18 9.39
C LEU A 5 25.96 -1.13 9.05
N GLU A 6 26.02 -2.37 9.55
CA GLU A 6 24.92 -3.32 9.39
C GLU A 6 23.65 -2.82 10.09
N TYR A 7 23.76 -2.30 11.31
CA TYR A 7 22.67 -1.67 12.05
C TYR A 7 22.05 -0.48 11.29
N TYR A 8 22.87 0.46 10.81
CA TYR A 8 22.35 1.60 10.03
C TYR A 8 21.72 1.17 8.69
N SER A 9 22.25 0.14 8.04
CA SER A 9 21.66 -0.43 6.82
C SER A 9 20.27 -1.03 7.11
N LEU A 10 20.13 -1.77 8.21
CA LEU A 10 18.86 -2.35 8.64
C LEU A 10 17.85 -1.26 9.02
N GLN A 11 18.28 -0.19 9.72
CA GLN A 11 17.43 0.97 10.02
C GLN A 11 16.93 1.67 8.75
N ARG A 12 17.79 1.88 7.76
CA ARG A 12 17.39 2.51 6.49
C ARG A 12 16.36 1.66 5.75
N LYS A 13 16.56 0.34 5.73
CA LYS A 13 15.59 -0.58 5.11
C LYS A 13 14.25 -0.57 5.86
N LEU A 14 14.27 -0.52 7.18
CA LEU A 14 13.06 -0.40 8.00
C LEU A 14 12.30 0.89 7.66
N GLN A 15 12.98 2.04 7.59
CA GLN A 15 12.36 3.31 7.21
C GLN A 15 11.72 3.25 5.81
N GLN A 16 12.37 2.61 4.85
CA GLN A 16 11.80 2.44 3.50
C GLN A 16 10.52 1.59 3.53
N ILE A 17 10.51 0.50 4.29
CA ILE A 17 9.31 -0.35 4.43
C ILE A 17 8.19 0.41 5.14
N GLU A 18 8.50 1.20 6.16
CA GLU A 18 7.48 2.01 6.85
C GLU A 18 6.87 3.09 5.95
N LEU A 19 7.67 3.71 5.09
CA LEU A 19 7.17 4.64 4.07
C LEU A 19 6.27 3.92 3.06
N SER A 20 6.70 2.77 2.53
CA SER A 20 5.90 2.00 1.59
C SER A 20 4.62 1.46 2.22
N LEU A 21 4.63 1.08 3.50
CA LEU A 21 3.42 0.71 4.24
C LEU A 21 2.45 1.87 4.32
N ALA A 22 2.92 3.06 4.71
CA ALA A 22 2.06 4.24 4.79
C ALA A 22 1.44 4.62 3.44
N GLU A 23 2.21 4.48 2.34
CA GLU A 23 1.71 4.70 0.98
C GLU A 23 0.61 3.70 0.61
N VAL A 24 0.85 2.40 0.85
CA VAL A 24 -0.12 1.33 0.56
C VAL A 24 -1.39 1.47 1.42
N GLU A 25 -1.24 1.78 2.71
CA GLU A 25 -2.38 2.00 3.61
C GLU A 25 -3.23 3.20 3.20
N ARG A 26 -2.58 4.29 2.79
CA ARG A 26 -3.28 5.46 2.25
C ARG A 26 -4.06 5.10 0.99
N GLU A 27 -3.44 4.39 0.04
CA GLU A 27 -4.09 4.01 -1.21
C GLU A 27 -5.28 3.07 -0.96
N ILE A 28 -5.16 2.11 -0.03
CA ILE A 28 -6.29 1.27 0.39
C ILE A 28 -7.42 2.12 0.98
N ALA A 29 -7.10 3.12 1.82
CA ALA A 29 -8.10 3.99 2.43
C ALA A 29 -8.85 4.82 1.37
N GLU A 30 -8.13 5.41 0.42
CA GLU A 30 -8.70 6.18 -0.70
C GLU A 30 -9.62 5.31 -1.57
N LEU A 31 -9.21 4.06 -1.88
CA LEU A 31 -10.04 3.13 -2.65
C LEU A 31 -11.29 2.68 -1.88
N LYS A 32 -11.19 2.45 -0.57
CA LYS A 32 -12.34 2.13 0.30
C LYS A 32 -13.32 3.31 0.39
N GLU A 33 -12.81 4.53 0.46
CA GLU A 33 -13.63 5.74 0.42
C GLU A 33 -14.32 5.90 -0.95
N ALA A 34 -13.61 5.66 -2.04
CA ALA A 34 -14.20 5.67 -3.38
C ALA A 34 -15.38 4.68 -3.50
N LEU A 35 -15.22 3.43 -3.03
CA LEU A 35 -16.30 2.43 -2.99
C LEU A 35 -17.49 2.85 -2.12
N LYS A 36 -17.23 3.61 -1.05
CA LYS A 36 -18.29 4.14 -0.21
C LYS A 36 -19.10 5.18 -1.00
N TRP A 37 -18.41 6.08 -1.70
CA TRP A 37 -19.07 7.11 -2.51
C TRP A 37 -19.84 6.55 -3.70
N THR A 38 -19.38 5.46 -4.34
CA THR A 38 -20.16 4.83 -5.43
C THR A 38 -21.51 4.32 -4.93
N LYS A 39 -21.54 3.77 -3.72
CA LYS A 39 -22.76 3.27 -3.08
C LYS A 39 -23.67 4.38 -2.58
N GLU A 40 -23.11 5.47 -2.05
CA GLU A 40 -23.90 6.59 -1.51
C GLU A 40 -24.46 7.52 -2.59
N LEU A 41 -23.68 7.78 -3.65
CA LEU A 41 -24.03 8.77 -4.66
C LEU A 41 -24.78 8.18 -5.87
N HIS A 42 -24.75 6.85 -6.03
CA HIS A 42 -25.30 6.15 -7.19
C HIS A 42 -24.96 6.87 -8.52
N PRO A 43 -23.67 7.08 -8.80
CA PRO A 43 -23.24 7.88 -9.94
C PRO A 43 -23.74 7.24 -11.24
N LYS A 44 -24.16 8.08 -12.20
CA LYS A 44 -24.62 7.61 -13.51
C LYS A 44 -23.51 6.99 -14.37
N ALA A 45 -22.27 7.41 -14.14
CA ALA A 45 -21.09 6.95 -14.85
C ALA A 45 -19.86 7.06 -13.93
N LEU A 46 -18.91 6.13 -14.09
CA LEU A 46 -17.59 6.20 -13.49
C LEU A 46 -16.53 6.22 -14.58
N TYR A 47 -15.40 6.84 -14.29
CA TYR A 47 -14.33 7.02 -15.26
C TYR A 47 -13.04 6.46 -14.71
N LYS A 48 -12.39 5.60 -15.51
CA LYS A 48 -11.05 5.09 -15.22
C LYS A 48 -10.03 5.88 -16.01
N VAL A 49 -9.05 6.43 -15.30
CA VAL A 49 -7.92 7.15 -15.92
C VAL A 49 -6.77 6.17 -16.13
N PHE A 50 -6.32 6.05 -17.37
CA PHE A 50 -5.14 5.28 -17.76
C PHE A 50 -3.99 6.23 -18.09
N GLY A 51 -2.92 6.16 -17.29
CA GLY A 51 -1.80 7.08 -17.36
C GLY A 51 -2.25 8.53 -17.13
N LYS A 52 -1.85 9.45 -18.01
CA LYS A 52 -2.19 10.89 -17.91
C LYS A 52 -3.13 11.40 -19.01
N ARG A 53 -3.55 10.53 -19.94
CA ARG A 53 -4.14 10.98 -21.21
C ARG A 53 -5.40 10.24 -21.63
N VAL A 54 -5.63 9.04 -21.12
CA VAL A 54 -6.75 8.20 -21.56
C VAL A 54 -7.74 8.10 -20.41
N VAL A 55 -8.99 8.45 -20.67
CA VAL A 55 -10.09 8.31 -19.71
C VAL A 55 -11.16 7.46 -20.38
N ILE A 56 -11.56 6.38 -19.72
CA ILE A 56 -12.55 5.44 -20.25
C ILE A 56 -13.72 5.41 -19.28
N GLU A 57 -14.93 5.57 -19.79
CA GLU A 57 -16.15 5.35 -19.03
C GLU A 57 -16.30 3.85 -18.73
N VAL A 58 -16.55 3.52 -17.48
CA VAL A 58 -16.73 2.16 -16.99
C VAL A 58 -18.07 2.11 -16.27
N ASP A 59 -18.81 1.03 -16.47
CA ASP A 59 -20.04 0.81 -15.72
C ASP A 59 -19.74 0.68 -14.22
N VAL A 60 -20.71 1.05 -13.39
CA VAL A 60 -20.52 1.15 -11.94
C VAL A 60 -20.11 -0.19 -11.33
N ALA A 61 -20.73 -1.29 -11.76
CA ALA A 61 -20.44 -2.61 -11.22
C ALA A 61 -19.00 -3.05 -11.54
N SER A 62 -18.57 -2.89 -12.79
CA SER A 62 -17.19 -3.19 -13.20
C SER A 62 -16.18 -2.28 -12.50
N ALA A 63 -16.50 -1.00 -12.31
CA ALA A 63 -15.63 -0.08 -11.58
C ALA A 63 -15.47 -0.49 -10.11
N GLU A 64 -16.56 -0.87 -9.44
CA GLU A 64 -16.54 -1.39 -8.07
C GLU A 64 -15.73 -2.68 -7.97
N GLU A 65 -15.89 -3.61 -8.91
CA GLU A 65 -15.11 -4.85 -8.96
C GLU A 65 -13.61 -4.57 -9.17
N LEU A 66 -13.27 -3.62 -10.04
CA LEU A 66 -11.88 -3.21 -10.27
C LEU A 66 -11.26 -2.59 -9.02
N ILE A 67 -11.99 -1.72 -8.32
CA ILE A 67 -11.52 -1.12 -7.07
C ILE A 67 -11.31 -2.20 -6.01
N GLN A 68 -12.27 -3.14 -5.87
CA GLN A 68 -12.17 -4.24 -4.92
C GLN A 68 -10.95 -5.13 -5.19
N LYS A 69 -10.70 -5.49 -6.46
CA LYS A 69 -9.51 -6.26 -6.86
C LYS A 69 -8.20 -5.52 -6.55
N GLU A 70 -8.16 -4.20 -6.73
CA GLU A 70 -6.95 -3.43 -6.40
C GLU A 70 -6.74 -3.35 -4.88
N ILE A 71 -7.80 -3.19 -4.08
CA ILE A 71 -7.73 -3.28 -2.62
C ILE A 71 -7.14 -4.63 -2.19
N GLU A 72 -7.66 -5.75 -2.70
CA GLU A 72 -7.16 -7.09 -2.35
C GLU A 72 -5.69 -7.28 -2.72
N LYS A 73 -5.26 -6.70 -3.85
CA LYS A 73 -3.87 -6.72 -4.28
C LYS A 73 -2.99 -5.90 -3.34
N LEU A 74 -3.40 -4.69 -2.97
CA LEU A 74 -2.68 -3.82 -2.04
C LEU A 74 -2.63 -4.42 -0.64
N GLU A 75 -3.69 -5.07 -0.16
CA GLU A 75 -3.71 -5.77 1.12
C GLU A 75 -2.67 -6.91 1.16
N LYS A 76 -2.53 -7.68 0.08
CA LYS A 76 -1.44 -8.67 -0.04
C LYS A 76 -0.05 -8.04 0.01
N VAL A 77 0.13 -6.87 -0.63
CA VAL A 77 1.39 -6.13 -0.58
C VAL A 77 1.67 -5.64 0.85
N ARG A 78 0.67 -5.07 1.53
CA ARG A 78 0.77 -4.66 2.94
C ARG A 78 1.19 -5.84 3.82
N ASP A 79 0.55 -6.99 3.68
CA ASP A 79 0.84 -8.18 4.48
C ASP A 79 2.27 -8.73 4.25
N VAL A 80 2.84 -8.54 3.05
CA VAL A 80 4.25 -8.84 2.77
C VAL A 80 5.16 -7.83 3.48
N LEU A 81 4.89 -6.53 3.32
CA LEU A 81 5.67 -5.46 3.94
C LEU A 81 5.64 -5.54 5.48
N GLU A 82 4.51 -5.89 6.08
CA GLU A 82 4.38 -6.08 7.53
C GLU A 82 5.20 -7.27 8.05
N ARG A 83 5.32 -8.34 7.26
CA ARG A 83 6.19 -9.47 7.59
C ARG A 83 7.65 -9.05 7.53
N GLU A 84 8.06 -8.40 6.45
CA GLU A 84 9.43 -7.88 6.31
C GLU A 84 9.79 -6.89 7.43
N ARG A 85 8.85 -6.01 7.80
CA ARG A 85 9.00 -5.08 8.93
C ARG A 85 9.26 -5.81 10.23
N ARG A 86 8.49 -6.85 10.54
CA ARG A 86 8.65 -7.65 11.76
C ARG A 86 10.01 -8.34 11.80
N GLU A 87 10.41 -8.99 10.70
CA GLU A 87 11.72 -9.64 10.59
C GLU A 87 12.88 -8.66 10.77
N LEU A 88 12.77 -7.44 10.23
CA LEU A 88 13.80 -6.40 10.40
C LEU A 88 13.88 -5.87 11.83
N LEU A 89 12.73 -5.68 12.48
CA LEU A 89 12.67 -5.27 13.89
C LEU A 89 13.31 -6.32 14.80
N GLU A 90 13.11 -7.61 14.54
CA GLU A 90 13.78 -8.69 15.27
C GLU A 90 15.29 -8.66 15.08
N LYS A 91 15.77 -8.47 13.84
CA LYS A 91 17.21 -8.34 13.54
C LYS A 91 17.85 -7.13 14.23
N LEU A 92 17.17 -5.99 14.25
CA LEU A 92 17.64 -4.77 14.92
C LEU A 92 17.73 -4.93 16.45
N LYS A 93 16.81 -5.68 17.07
CA LYS A 93 16.87 -5.98 18.50
C LYS A 93 18.08 -6.84 18.86
N LEU A 94 18.47 -7.79 17.99
CA LEU A 94 19.62 -8.68 18.20
C LEU A 94 20.96 -8.00 17.88
N GLY A 95 20.97 -7.02 16.98
CA GLY A 95 22.18 -6.31 16.52
C GLY A 95 22.43 -4.96 17.21
N SER A 96 21.77 -4.64 18.31
CA SER A 96 21.91 -3.34 18.99
C SER A 96 23.35 -3.18 19.53
N PRO A 97 24.11 -2.15 19.10
CA PRO A 97 25.42 -1.87 19.68
C PRO A 97 25.23 -1.45 21.16
N GLN A 98 25.96 -2.12 22.07
CA GLN A 98 26.08 -1.72 23.48
C GLN A 98 26.93 -0.46 23.63
#